data_AF-A0A9P7Q359-F1
#
_entry.id   AF-A0A9P7Q359-F1
#
_cell.length_a   1.000
_cell.length_b   1.000
_cell.length_c   1.000
_cell.angle_alpha   90.00
_cell.angle_beta   90.00
_cell.angle_gamma   90.00
#
_symmetry.space_group_name_H-M   'P 1'
#
loop_
_entity.id
_entity.type
_entity.pdbx_description
1 polymer ?
#
loop_
_entity_poly.entity_id
_entity_poly.type
_entity_poly.pdbx_seq_one_letter_code
_entity_poly.pdbx_strand_id
1 'polypeptide(L)'
;MHALSLLAVLLPLVSPLVAANVHAQCDCQTWTEGGQWGYNRDLTRWLCYHLYTDIAIWSEQYGRCIATSLMIDGQTWEDKCIEFGTQQGYYRFDDKGVPITNVPAIKVGAAVGHCPDRY
;
A
#
# COMPACT_ATOMS: atom_id res chain seq x y z
N MET A 1 10.53 -60.67 8.04
CA MET A 1 9.42 -59.71 7.86
C MET A 1 9.11 -59.14 9.23
N HIS A 2 9.20 -57.82 9.43
CA HIS A 2 8.53 -56.98 10.44
C HIS A 2 8.97 -55.53 10.13
N ALA A 3 8.25 -54.89 9.20
CA ALA A 3 7.26 -53.84 9.50
C ALA A 3 7.93 -52.47 9.68
N LEU A 4 8.05 -51.74 8.57
CA LEU A 4 8.35 -50.32 8.51
C LEU A 4 7.22 -49.54 9.21
N SER A 5 7.46 -49.00 10.41
CA SER A 5 6.55 -48.02 11.01
C SER A 5 6.89 -46.63 10.48
N LEU A 6 6.22 -46.28 9.39
CA LEU A 6 6.01 -44.91 8.93
C LEU A 6 5.12 -44.18 9.95
N LEU A 7 5.73 -43.52 10.94
CA LEU A 7 5.05 -42.46 11.69
C LEU A 7 5.11 -41.18 10.86
N ALA A 8 4.22 -41.14 9.87
CA ALA A 8 3.88 -39.92 9.17
C ALA A 8 3.09 -39.00 10.11
N VAL A 9 3.58 -37.75 10.21
CA VAL A 9 2.82 -36.50 10.13
C VAL A 9 1.65 -36.37 11.11
N LEU A 10 1.77 -35.44 12.06
CA LEU A 10 0.70 -34.57 12.56
C LEU A 10 1.33 -33.53 13.53
N LEU A 11 2.39 -32.84 13.09
CA LEU A 11 2.61 -31.51 13.64
C LEU A 11 1.58 -30.62 12.94
N PRO A 12 0.61 -30.05 13.67
CA PRO A 12 -0.38 -29.19 13.05
C PRO A 12 0.39 -28.05 12.40
N LEU A 13 0.07 -27.82 11.12
CA LEU A 13 0.35 -26.61 10.37
C LEU A 13 -0.42 -25.44 11.00
N VAL A 14 -0.21 -25.18 12.29
CA VAL A 14 -0.49 -23.88 12.89
C VAL A 14 0.62 -22.96 12.43
N SER A 15 0.59 -22.63 11.13
CA SER A 15 1.20 -21.40 10.68
C SER A 15 0.67 -20.31 11.62
N PRO A 16 1.54 -19.55 12.29
CA PRO A 16 1.09 -18.54 13.21
C PRO A 16 0.16 -17.61 12.43
N LEU A 17 -0.98 -17.27 13.04
CA LEU A 17 -1.64 -16.00 12.77
C LEU A 17 -0.58 -14.92 13.01
N VAL A 18 0.27 -14.67 12.02
CA VAL A 18 0.89 -13.37 11.84
C VAL A 18 -0.33 -12.47 11.80
N ALA A 19 -0.48 -11.60 12.79
CA ALA A 19 -1.44 -10.52 12.70
C ALA A 19 -1.13 -9.85 11.36
N ALA A 20 -1.89 -10.18 10.33
CA ALA A 20 -1.61 -9.74 8.99
C ALA A 20 -1.70 -8.21 9.11
N ASN A 21 -0.61 -7.51 8.77
CA ASN A 21 -0.54 -6.06 8.83
C ASN A 21 -1.44 -5.50 7.73
N VAL A 22 -2.74 -5.78 7.79
CA VAL A 22 -3.68 -5.61 6.69
C VAL A 22 -4.74 -4.61 7.09
N HIS A 23 -5.04 -3.70 6.18
CA HIS A 23 -5.74 -2.47 6.48
C HIS A 23 -6.87 -2.24 5.51
N ALA A 24 -7.97 -1.68 6.04
CA ALA A 24 -9.10 -1.36 5.19
C ALA A 24 -8.89 -0.06 4.40
N GLN A 25 -7.92 0.77 4.81
CA GLN A 25 -7.55 1.98 4.10
C GLN A 25 -6.11 2.40 4.39
N CYS A 26 -5.48 3.02 3.41
CA CYS A 26 -4.14 3.59 3.56
C CYS A 26 -4.00 4.91 2.80
N ASP A 27 -3.07 5.74 3.28
CA ASP A 27 -2.57 6.94 2.63
C ASP A 27 -1.03 7.03 2.68
N CYS A 28 -0.46 7.92 1.88
CA CYS A 28 0.95 8.27 1.97
C CYS A 28 1.09 9.67 2.56
N GLN A 29 2.09 9.84 3.42
CA GLN A 29 2.55 11.15 3.87
C GLN A 29 3.93 11.42 3.28
N THR A 30 4.23 12.68 3.02
CA THR A 30 5.52 13.08 2.45
C THR A 30 6.09 14.30 3.15
N TRP A 31 7.39 14.42 3.01
CA TRP A 31 8.15 15.58 3.42
C TRP A 31 8.99 16.09 2.23
N THR A 32 9.00 17.40 2.05
CA THR A 32 9.88 18.11 1.11
C THR A 32 10.85 18.98 1.89
N GLU A 33 12.03 19.25 1.32
CA GLU A 33 13.07 20.05 1.98
C GLU A 33 12.53 21.40 2.46
N GLY A 34 12.69 21.68 3.76
CA GLY A 34 12.15 22.89 4.41
C GLY A 34 10.66 22.86 4.75
N GLY A 35 9.96 21.74 4.50
CA GLY A 35 8.53 21.55 4.76
C GLY A 35 8.21 20.81 6.06
N GLN A 36 6.92 20.61 6.32
CA GLN A 36 6.40 19.71 7.35
C GLN A 36 5.91 18.41 6.71
N TRP A 37 5.83 17.34 7.50
CA TRP A 37 5.13 16.13 7.09
C TRP A 37 3.68 16.46 6.80
N GLY A 38 3.19 16.00 5.65
CA GLY A 38 1.82 16.23 5.23
C GLY A 38 1.30 15.08 4.39
N TYR A 39 -0.02 14.92 4.42
CA TYR A 39 -0.71 13.98 3.55
C TYR A 39 -0.44 14.31 2.08
N ASN A 40 -0.09 13.28 1.30
CA ASN A 40 0.20 13.39 -0.12
C ASN A 40 -0.86 12.67 -0.94
N ARG A 41 -1.85 13.46 -1.36
CA ARG A 41 -2.99 12.99 -2.14
C ARG A 41 -2.61 12.36 -3.47
N ASP A 42 -1.71 13.01 -4.19
CA ASP A 42 -1.34 12.60 -5.54
C ASP A 42 -0.56 11.27 -5.49
N LEU A 43 0.38 11.11 -4.55
CA LEU A 43 1.09 9.84 -4.35
C LEU A 43 0.14 8.73 -3.88
N THR A 44 -0.75 9.02 -2.94
CA THR A 44 -1.75 8.06 -2.45
C THR A 44 -2.63 7.55 -3.59
N ARG A 45 -3.18 8.47 -4.39
CA ARG A 45 -4.03 8.15 -5.53
C ARG A 45 -3.26 7.38 -6.60
N TRP A 46 -2.00 7.76 -6.84
CA TRP A 46 -1.12 7.08 -7.78
C TRP A 46 -0.92 5.61 -7.43
N LEU A 47 -0.58 5.29 -6.17
CA LEU A 47 -0.44 3.89 -5.76
C LEU A 47 -1.76 3.13 -5.87
N CYS A 48 -2.85 3.75 -5.43
CA CYS A 48 -4.18 3.13 -5.50
C CYS A 48 -4.56 2.76 -6.94
N TYR A 49 -4.30 3.66 -7.88
CA TYR A 49 -4.59 3.49 -9.30
C TYR A 49 -3.61 2.53 -9.99
N HIS A 50 -2.33 2.51 -9.61
CA HIS A 50 -1.30 1.80 -10.35
C HIS A 50 -1.05 0.37 -9.85
N LEU A 51 -1.22 0.13 -8.55
CA LEU A 51 -0.80 -1.11 -7.90
C LEU A 51 -1.94 -1.90 -7.25
N TYR A 52 -3.05 -1.23 -6.93
CA TYR A 52 -4.09 -1.81 -6.07
C TYR A 52 -5.47 -1.89 -6.76
N THR A 53 -5.53 -1.82 -8.10
CA THR A 53 -6.79 -1.80 -8.87
C THR A 53 -7.71 -2.99 -8.62
N ASP A 54 -7.14 -4.12 -8.25
CA ASP A 54 -7.88 -5.38 -8.09
C ASP A 54 -8.45 -5.55 -6.67
N ILE A 55 -7.92 -4.81 -5.69
CA ILE A 55 -8.26 -4.99 -4.27
C ILE A 55 -8.72 -3.73 -3.56
N ALA A 56 -8.52 -2.55 -4.14
CA ALA A 56 -8.90 -1.28 -3.53
C ALA A 56 -9.35 -0.25 -4.58
N ILE A 57 -10.09 0.75 -4.11
CA ILE A 57 -10.55 1.87 -4.91
C ILE A 57 -10.14 3.18 -4.28
N TRP A 58 -9.90 4.18 -5.13
CA TRP A 58 -9.67 5.54 -4.68
C TRP A 58 -10.97 6.18 -4.17
N SER A 59 -10.94 6.75 -2.98
CA SER A 59 -12.03 7.57 -2.45
C SER A 59 -11.72 9.06 -2.57
N GLU A 60 -12.46 9.75 -3.43
CA GLU A 60 -12.39 11.22 -3.55
C GLU A 60 -12.79 11.91 -2.24
N GLN A 61 -13.76 11.35 -1.51
CA GLN A 61 -14.27 11.90 -0.25
C GLN A 61 -13.23 11.90 0.86
N TYR A 62 -12.50 10.78 1.03
CA TYR A 62 -11.56 10.62 2.14
C TYR A 62 -10.11 10.91 1.74
N GLY A 63 -9.80 10.97 0.45
CA GLY A 63 -8.42 11.03 -0.02
C GLY A 63 -7.64 9.75 0.32
N ARG A 64 -8.28 8.58 0.27
CA ARG A 64 -7.62 7.34 0.69
C ARG A 64 -7.84 6.24 -0.32
N CYS A 65 -6.90 5.31 -0.36
CA CYS A 65 -7.12 4.03 -1.01
C CYS A 65 -7.90 3.13 -0.06
N ILE A 66 -9.06 2.63 -0.49
CA ILE A 66 -10.00 1.88 0.32
C ILE A 66 -10.12 0.46 -0.23
N ALA A 67 -9.79 -0.53 0.60
CA ALA A 67 -9.99 -1.94 0.29
C ALA A 67 -11.45 -2.24 -0.07
N THR A 68 -11.68 -3.04 -1.11
CA THR A 68 -13.00 -3.50 -1.56
C THR A 68 -13.20 -5.00 -1.46
N SER A 69 -12.15 -5.78 -1.67
CA SER A 69 -12.22 -7.26 -1.69
C SER A 69 -11.23 -7.90 -0.70
N LEU A 70 -9.97 -7.43 -0.70
CA LEU A 70 -8.92 -7.84 0.22
C LEU A 70 -8.36 -6.62 0.95
N MET A 71 -7.99 -6.81 2.21
CA MET A 71 -7.33 -5.78 3.01
C MET A 71 -5.94 -5.46 2.40
N ILE A 72 -5.55 -4.18 2.49
CA ILE A 72 -4.28 -3.67 1.97
C ILE A 72 -3.16 -4.06 2.92
N ASP A 73 -2.12 -4.75 2.44
CA ASP A 73 -0.92 -5.01 3.25
C ASP A 73 -0.16 -3.69 3.52
N GLY A 74 -0.13 -3.29 4.78
CA GLY A 74 0.38 -2.01 5.25
C GLY A 74 1.89 -1.87 5.09
N GLN A 75 2.65 -2.96 5.24
CA GLN A 75 4.09 -2.93 4.99
C GLN A 75 4.37 -2.70 3.51
N THR A 76 3.69 -3.46 2.64
CA THR A 76 3.78 -3.27 1.19
C THR A 76 3.35 -1.85 0.81
N TRP A 77 2.30 -1.32 1.43
CA TRP A 77 1.88 0.06 1.20
C TRP A 77 2.96 1.08 1.59
N GLU A 78 3.55 0.94 2.77
CA GLU A 78 4.65 1.80 3.24
C GLU A 78 5.86 1.76 2.30
N ASP A 79 6.32 0.55 1.94
CA ASP A 79 7.44 0.34 1.03
C ASP A 79 7.17 1.01 -0.32
N LYS A 80 5.93 0.92 -0.83
CA LYS A 80 5.53 1.56 -2.10
C LYS A 80 5.40 3.07 -1.99
N CYS A 81 4.96 3.63 -0.87
CA CYS A 81 5.02 5.07 -0.64
C CYS A 81 6.46 5.58 -0.70
N ILE A 82 7.40 4.87 -0.06
CA ILE A 82 8.83 5.24 -0.07
C ILE A 82 9.40 5.13 -1.49
N GLU A 83 9.20 3.99 -2.15
CA GLU A 83 9.73 3.70 -3.48
C GLU A 83 9.25 4.72 -4.52
N PHE A 84 7.94 4.95 -4.63
CA PHE A 84 7.39 5.90 -5.59
C PHE A 84 7.59 7.35 -5.16
N GLY A 85 7.56 7.65 -3.86
CA GLY A 85 7.79 8.99 -3.36
C GLY A 85 9.21 9.49 -3.62
N THR A 86 10.22 8.63 -3.42
CA THR A 86 11.64 9.07 -3.41
C THR A 86 12.45 8.62 -4.62
N GLN A 87 12.07 7.50 -5.27
CA GLN A 87 12.91 6.86 -6.30
C GLN A 87 12.25 6.86 -7.68
N GLN A 88 11.06 6.25 -7.82
CA GLN A 88 10.40 6.13 -9.12
C GLN A 88 9.70 7.42 -9.55
N GLY A 89 9.09 8.12 -8.59
CA GLY A 89 8.23 9.28 -8.81
C GLY A 89 6.78 8.89 -9.10
N TYR A 90 5.88 9.86 -8.97
CA TYR A 90 4.45 9.69 -9.18
C TYR A 90 3.86 10.87 -9.96
N TYR A 91 2.62 10.73 -10.43
CA TYR A 91 1.95 11.73 -11.24
C TYR A 91 0.66 12.23 -10.59
N ARG A 92 0.32 13.48 -10.91
CA ARG A 92 -1.00 14.05 -10.59
C ARG A 92 -2.04 13.49 -11.56
N PHE A 93 -3.30 13.66 -11.19
CA PHE A 93 -4.44 13.23 -12.00
C PHE A 93 -5.19 14.44 -12.55
N ASP A 94 -5.72 14.32 -13.77
CA ASP A 94 -6.63 15.30 -14.33
C ASP A 94 -8.03 15.22 -13.69
N ASP A 95 -8.94 16.08 -14.15
CA ASP A 95 -10.32 16.16 -13.69
C ASP A 95 -11.15 14.90 -14.02
N LYS A 96 -10.69 14.09 -14.98
CA LYS A 96 -11.29 12.81 -15.35
C LYS A 96 -10.69 11.64 -14.58
N GLY A 97 -9.69 11.90 -13.73
CA GLY A 97 -9.01 10.87 -12.97
C GLY A 97 -8.03 10.04 -13.78
N VAL A 98 -7.50 10.59 -14.86
CA VAL A 98 -6.42 10.01 -15.65
C VAL A 98 -5.08 10.61 -15.19
N PRO A 99 -4.02 9.81 -15.01
CA PRO A 99 -2.72 10.36 -14.65
C PRO A 99 -2.11 11.23 -15.77
N ILE A 100 -1.54 12.37 -15.39
CA ILE A 100 -0.89 13.32 -16.29
C ILE A 100 0.58 12.91 -16.47
N THR A 101 0.87 12.02 -17.42
CA THR A 101 2.21 11.41 -17.60
C THR A 101 3.10 12.12 -18.63
N ASN A 102 2.60 13.18 -19.28
CA ASN A 102 3.34 13.99 -20.26
C ASN A 102 4.21 15.09 -19.62
N VAL A 103 4.47 15.00 -18.32
CA VAL A 103 5.34 15.90 -17.54
C VAL A 103 6.35 15.06 -16.76
N PRO A 104 7.41 15.63 -16.16
CA PRO A 104 8.29 14.87 -15.28
C PRO A 104 7.55 14.32 -14.05
N ALA A 105 7.90 13.11 -13.62
CA ALA A 105 7.37 12.51 -12.40
C ALA A 105 7.80 13.31 -11.16
N ILE A 106 6.89 13.45 -10.20
CA ILE A 106 7.13 14.15 -8.94
C ILE A 106 7.89 13.23 -7.99
N LYS A 107 8.93 13.74 -7.34
CA LYS A 107 9.65 13.08 -6.23
C LYS A 107 9.70 14.01 -5.03
N VAL A 108 9.73 13.42 -3.85
CA VAL A 108 9.78 14.11 -2.55
C VAL A 108 11.03 13.72 -1.79
N GLY A 109 11.40 14.50 -0.77
CA GLY A 109 12.58 14.25 0.05
C GLY A 109 12.43 13.03 0.96
N ALA A 110 11.21 12.78 1.45
CA ALA A 110 10.86 11.55 2.15
C ALA A 110 9.37 11.23 1.98
N ALA A 111 9.02 9.95 2.11
CA ALA A 111 7.66 9.45 2.08
C ALA A 111 7.50 8.32 3.09
N VAL A 112 6.29 8.15 3.63
CA VAL A 112 5.91 7.03 4.50
C VAL A 112 4.48 6.60 4.19
N GLY A 113 4.18 5.34 4.45
CA GLY A 113 2.80 4.85 4.47
C GLY A 113 2.13 5.14 5.80
N HIS A 114 0.82 5.38 5.75
CA HIS A 114 -0.03 5.47 6.92
C HIS A 114 -1.31 4.69 6.67
N CYS A 115 -1.49 3.59 7.40
CA CYS A 115 -2.66 2.76 7.31
C CYS A 115 -3.37 2.75 8.68
N PRO A 116 -4.42 3.57 8.86
CA PRO A 116 -5.16 3.57 10.11
C PRO A 116 -6.08 2.34 10.19
N ASP A 117 -5.91 1.55 11.25
CA ASP A 117 -6.90 0.58 11.72
C ASP A 117 -8.22 1.35 11.88
N ARG A 118 -9.26 1.03 11.11
CA ARG A 118 -10.47 1.86 11.04
C ARG A 118 -11.17 2.01 12.40
N TYR A 119 -11.84 3.16 12.54
CA TYR A 119 -12.87 3.47 13.56
C TYR A 119 -14.08 2.53 13.48
#